data_AF-A0A3B4AA89-F1
#
_entry.id   AF-A0A3B4AA89-F1
#
_cell.length_a   1.000
_cell.length_b   1.000
_cell.length_c   1.000
_cell.angle_alpha   90.00
_cell.angle_beta   90.00
_cell.angle_gamma   90.00
#
_symmetry.space_group_name_H-M   'P 1'
#
loop_
_entity.id
_entity.type
_entity.pdbx_description
1 polymer ?
#
loop_
_entity_poly.entity_id
_entity_poly.type
_entity_poly.pdbx_seq_one_letter_code
_entity_poly.pdbx_strand_id
1 'polypeptide(L)'
;LRANVDSDAEPQLSVVLQPHTEREEEAEGGVDLVYALNDRPPWYLCILLGFQHYILAFGGIIAVPLILAEPLCIKDNNVAKSQLISTIFFVSGLSTLLQTCVGTRLPILQGGTFSFITPTLAILALPKWQCPAPKSVALANGTGDYHGDEVWMSRMREIQGAILVSSLLQIFLGFSGLVGFVLKYIGPLAIAPTINLIGLSLFIEAGKKSGGHWGIAATVCLILLFSQYLSKVDVPMITYKDKKWKVFQYPLFKLFSALFGMCGGWLLCFLLTVFEVLPSKPEEYGYSARTDISLDAVSNSPWFHVPYPGQWGLPTVSVSSVLGMMAGVLASTMESIGDYYACARLSGAPPPPTHAINRGIAVEGIGCIMAGLWGTGNGTTSYSQNIAALGITKVGSRLVLQATGLLMIVLGIFGKFGAVFITIPDPVIGGMFLVMFGMIAAVGISNLQYVDLNSSRNLLILGFSTFSGLVLPTWFHSNPGIIDTGVKELDQVIVVLFTTHMFIGGFFGFILDNTIPGTDKERGLQGWRNSVGLVDSDESTDLSCYDVPFCGRLLKRFTWLQLLPFLPSYKKDP
;
A
#
# COMPACT_ATOMS: atom_id res chain seq x y z
N LEU A 1 39.18 -25.50 -72.41
CA LEU A 1 38.83 -26.95 -72.46
C LEU A 1 39.02 -27.53 -71.06
N ARG A 2 37.92 -28.06 -70.48
CA ARG A 2 37.68 -28.59 -69.11
C ARG A 2 37.44 -27.51 -68.03
N ALA A 3 36.20 -27.11 -67.73
CA ALA A 3 35.03 -27.79 -67.12
C ALA A 3 35.22 -27.98 -65.59
N ASN A 4 34.61 -27.14 -64.74
CA ASN A 4 33.25 -27.21 -64.17
C ASN A 4 32.94 -28.53 -63.46
N VAL A 5 32.81 -28.47 -62.13
CA VAL A 5 31.76 -29.13 -61.34
C VAL A 5 31.35 -28.20 -60.21
N ASP A 6 30.11 -27.72 -60.29
CA ASP A 6 29.35 -27.02 -59.25
C ASP A 6 28.68 -28.03 -58.29
N SER A 7 28.50 -27.62 -57.02
CA SER A 7 27.35 -27.89 -56.12
C SER A 7 27.80 -27.53 -54.69
N ASP A 8 27.16 -26.74 -53.84
CA ASP A 8 25.86 -26.06 -53.82
C ASP A 8 26.02 -24.81 -52.92
N ALA A 9 25.31 -23.73 -53.26
CA ALA A 9 25.33 -22.47 -52.51
C ALA A 9 24.09 -22.34 -51.61
N GLU A 10 24.32 -22.04 -50.32
CA GLU A 10 23.38 -21.30 -49.47
C GLU A 10 23.97 -19.90 -49.19
N PRO A 11 23.23 -18.80 -49.39
CA PRO A 11 23.76 -17.47 -49.14
C PRO A 11 23.65 -17.08 -47.67
N GLN A 12 24.79 -16.84 -47.01
CA GLN A 12 24.85 -16.12 -45.74
C GLN A 12 24.56 -14.62 -45.97
N LEU A 13 23.45 -14.13 -45.43
CA LEU A 13 23.12 -12.71 -45.36
C LEU A 13 23.91 -12.06 -44.20
N SER A 14 25.00 -11.37 -44.51
CA SER A 14 25.72 -10.52 -43.57
C SER A 14 25.04 -9.15 -43.48
N VAL A 15 24.39 -8.86 -42.35
CA VAL A 15 23.86 -7.52 -42.05
C VAL A 15 24.94 -6.72 -41.32
N VAL A 16 25.51 -5.76 -42.03
CA VAL A 16 26.41 -4.73 -41.50
C VAL A 16 25.59 -3.78 -40.63
N LEU A 17 25.79 -3.80 -39.31
CA LEU A 17 25.27 -2.77 -38.42
C LEU A 17 26.11 -1.49 -38.56
N GLN A 18 25.50 -0.42 -39.07
CA GLN A 18 26.01 0.95 -38.90
C GLN A 18 25.68 1.44 -37.47
N PRO A 19 26.62 2.11 -36.78
CA PRO A 19 26.34 2.70 -35.48
C PRO A 19 25.53 3.99 -35.67
N HIS A 20 24.31 4.01 -35.15
CA HIS A 20 23.57 5.26 -34.97
C HIS A 20 24.27 6.08 -33.88
N THR A 21 24.88 7.18 -34.31
CA THR A 21 25.37 8.25 -33.44
C THR A 21 24.16 8.98 -32.85
N GLU A 22 23.64 8.51 -31.73
CA GLU A 22 22.82 9.34 -30.85
C GLU A 22 23.75 10.40 -30.25
N ARG A 23 23.38 11.67 -30.42
CA ARG A 23 24.01 12.78 -29.71
C ARG A 23 23.84 12.52 -28.22
N GLU A 24 24.97 12.41 -27.52
CA GLU A 24 25.07 12.55 -26.08
C GLU A 24 24.52 13.93 -25.67
N GLU A 25 23.27 13.96 -25.19
CA GLU A 25 22.80 15.01 -24.29
C GLU A 25 23.26 14.64 -22.88
N GLU A 26 24.50 15.01 -22.55
CA GLU A 26 24.95 15.04 -21.15
C GLU A 26 24.30 16.23 -20.42
N ALA A 27 23.63 15.89 -19.30
CA ALA A 27 23.47 16.70 -18.09
C ALA A 27 22.71 18.04 -18.15
N GLU A 28 21.37 17.99 -18.21
CA GLU A 28 20.48 18.94 -17.50
C GLU A 28 19.03 18.37 -17.39
N GLY A 29 18.89 17.17 -16.84
CA GLY A 29 17.60 16.45 -16.73
C GLY A 29 16.71 16.92 -15.57
N GLY A 30 16.26 18.18 -15.57
CA GLY A 30 15.22 18.64 -14.65
C GLY A 30 13.88 17.99 -14.98
N VAL A 31 13.26 17.28 -14.02
CA VAL A 31 11.88 16.80 -14.19
C VAL A 31 10.98 18.02 -14.41
N ASP A 32 10.29 18.10 -15.55
CA ASP A 32 9.34 19.18 -15.83
C ASP A 32 8.16 19.10 -14.85
N LEU A 33 8.22 19.94 -13.81
CA LEU A 33 7.27 19.97 -12.69
C LEU A 33 6.39 21.22 -12.76
N VAL A 34 5.08 21.04 -12.64
CA VAL A 34 4.12 22.14 -12.52
C VAL A 34 4.26 22.85 -11.17
N TYR A 35 4.50 22.06 -10.12
CA TYR A 35 4.86 22.57 -8.80
C TYR A 35 5.98 21.72 -8.22
N ALA A 36 7.12 22.35 -7.93
CA ALA A 36 8.24 21.73 -7.24
C ALA A 36 7.95 21.52 -5.75
N LEU A 37 8.83 20.77 -5.09
CA LEU A 37 8.72 20.35 -3.70
C LEU A 37 8.39 21.49 -2.71
N ASN A 38 9.04 22.64 -2.89
CA ASN A 38 8.94 23.80 -1.99
C ASN A 38 7.92 24.85 -2.46
N ASP A 39 7.30 24.63 -3.62
CA ASP A 39 6.37 25.59 -4.18
C ASP A 39 5.11 25.68 -3.34
N ARG A 40 4.53 26.88 -3.32
CA ARG A 40 3.31 27.20 -2.58
C ARG A 40 2.22 27.59 -3.57
N PRO A 41 1.44 26.61 -4.07
CA PRO A 41 0.28 26.91 -4.88
C PRO A 41 -0.69 27.84 -4.14
N PRO A 42 -1.51 28.64 -4.86
CA PRO A 42 -2.61 29.37 -4.25
C PRO A 42 -3.51 28.44 -3.42
N TRP A 43 -4.03 28.94 -2.30
CA TRP A 43 -4.74 28.11 -1.31
C TRP A 43 -5.90 27.30 -1.90
N TYR A 44 -6.67 27.87 -2.84
CA TYR A 44 -7.79 27.18 -3.49
C TYR A 44 -7.33 26.02 -4.39
N LEU A 45 -6.20 26.19 -5.09
CA LEU A 45 -5.64 25.16 -5.94
C LEU A 45 -4.99 24.06 -5.10
N CYS A 46 -4.38 24.44 -3.97
CA CYS A 46 -3.85 23.50 -3.00
C CYS A 46 -4.94 22.55 -2.48
N ILE A 47 -6.13 23.08 -2.14
CA ILE A 47 -7.29 22.28 -1.72
C ILE A 47 -7.76 21.36 -2.85
N LEU A 48 -7.86 21.86 -4.08
CA LEU A 48 -8.32 21.07 -5.23
C LEU A 48 -7.37 19.93 -5.57
N LEU A 49 -6.07 20.21 -5.64
CA LEU A 49 -5.03 19.21 -5.87
C LEU A 49 -4.94 18.23 -4.69
N GLY A 50 -5.15 18.73 -3.46
CA GLY A 50 -5.20 17.88 -2.28
C GLY A 50 -6.38 16.91 -2.31
N PHE A 51 -7.56 17.37 -2.72
CA PHE A 51 -8.74 16.53 -2.92
C PHE A 51 -8.53 15.48 -4.03
N GLN A 52 -7.80 15.82 -5.08
CA GLN A 52 -7.40 14.86 -6.10
C GLN A 52 -6.52 13.76 -5.52
N HIS A 53 -5.47 14.09 -4.77
CA HIS A 53 -4.60 13.11 -4.12
C HIS A 53 -5.36 12.23 -3.11
N TYR A 54 -6.34 12.82 -2.40
CA TYR A 54 -7.27 12.10 -1.56
C TYR A 54 -8.07 11.04 -2.34
N ILE A 55 -8.70 11.42 -3.46
CA ILE A 55 -9.48 10.51 -4.32
C ILE A 55 -8.59 9.40 -4.92
N LEU A 56 -7.33 9.69 -5.23
CA LEU A 56 -6.39 8.70 -5.73
C LEU A 56 -6.07 7.61 -4.69
N ALA A 57 -5.91 8.02 -3.42
CA ALA A 57 -5.62 7.10 -2.33
C ALA A 57 -6.86 6.36 -1.79
N PHE A 58 -8.04 6.89 -2.10
CA PHE A 58 -9.34 6.45 -1.62
C PHE A 58 -9.58 4.94 -1.76
N GLY A 59 -9.38 4.39 -2.96
CA GLY A 59 -9.79 3.02 -3.29
C GLY A 59 -9.11 1.96 -2.42
N GLY A 60 -7.78 2.05 -2.24
CA GLY A 60 -7.08 1.07 -1.43
C GLY A 60 -7.17 1.35 0.08
N ILE A 61 -7.37 2.60 0.53
CA ILE A 61 -7.62 2.87 1.96
C ILE A 61 -8.95 2.24 2.41
N ILE A 62 -10.00 2.31 1.60
CA ILE A 62 -11.31 1.69 1.92
C ILE A 62 -11.31 0.19 1.73
N ALA A 63 -10.49 -0.33 0.82
CA ALA A 63 -10.33 -1.77 0.65
C ALA A 63 -10.05 -2.48 1.98
N VAL A 64 -9.18 -1.90 2.81
CA VAL A 64 -8.73 -2.47 4.09
C VAL A 64 -9.89 -2.80 5.04
N PRO A 65 -10.70 -1.84 5.53
CA PRO A 65 -11.80 -2.15 6.44
C PRO A 65 -12.88 -3.03 5.79
N LEU A 66 -13.06 -2.95 4.46
CA LEU A 66 -14.01 -3.80 3.74
C LEU A 66 -13.54 -5.24 3.57
N ILE A 67 -12.23 -5.50 3.55
CA ILE A 67 -11.65 -6.85 3.58
C ILE A 67 -11.74 -7.40 5.01
N LEU A 68 -11.41 -6.57 6.00
CA LEU A 68 -11.43 -6.98 7.41
C LEU A 68 -12.84 -7.12 7.98
N ALA A 69 -13.88 -6.65 7.30
CA ALA A 69 -15.25 -6.68 7.80
C ALA A 69 -15.76 -8.09 8.14
N GLU A 70 -15.44 -9.08 7.31
CA GLU A 70 -15.85 -10.46 7.54
C GLU A 70 -15.09 -11.13 8.70
N PRO A 71 -13.73 -11.15 8.72
CA PRO A 71 -12.99 -11.79 9.80
C PRO A 71 -13.12 -11.03 11.15
N LEU A 72 -13.51 -9.76 11.16
CA LEU A 72 -13.90 -9.02 12.37
C LEU A 72 -15.33 -9.31 12.84
N CYS A 73 -16.12 -10.07 12.08
CA CYS A 73 -17.54 -10.35 12.35
C CYS A 73 -18.47 -9.12 12.28
N ILE A 74 -18.16 -8.16 11.40
CA ILE A 74 -18.98 -6.94 11.16
C ILE A 74 -19.57 -6.90 9.75
N LYS A 75 -19.69 -8.05 9.08
CA LYS A 75 -20.19 -8.15 7.69
C LYS A 75 -21.56 -7.48 7.51
N ASP A 76 -22.47 -7.61 8.48
CA ASP A 76 -23.82 -7.04 8.38
C ASP A 76 -23.96 -5.72 9.18
N ASN A 77 -22.91 -5.31 9.91
CA ASN A 77 -22.91 -4.08 10.70
C ASN A 77 -22.31 -2.92 9.88
N ASN A 78 -23.15 -2.27 9.07
CA ASN A 78 -22.73 -1.16 8.23
C ASN A 78 -22.28 0.08 9.03
N VAL A 79 -22.78 0.28 10.25
CA VAL A 79 -22.36 1.40 11.11
C VAL A 79 -20.91 1.21 11.57
N ALA A 80 -20.56 0.01 12.04
CA ALA A 80 -19.18 -0.31 12.44
C ALA A 80 -18.20 -0.18 11.27
N LYS A 81 -18.56 -0.69 10.08
CA LYS A 81 -17.75 -0.48 8.87
C LYS A 81 -17.52 1.00 8.58
N SER A 82 -18.55 1.83 8.71
CA SER A 82 -18.46 3.27 8.48
C SER A 82 -17.52 3.94 9.46
N GLN A 83 -17.58 3.55 10.74
CA GLN A 83 -16.69 4.08 11.77
C GLN A 83 -15.23 3.68 11.51
N LEU A 84 -14.97 2.45 11.07
CA LEU A 84 -13.62 2.01 10.70
C LEU A 84 -13.08 2.78 9.49
N ILE A 85 -13.92 3.01 8.45
CA ILE A 85 -13.56 3.83 7.29
C ILE A 85 -13.21 5.27 7.72
N SER A 86 -14.06 5.88 8.55
CA SER A 86 -13.79 7.21 9.11
C SER A 86 -12.48 7.26 9.90
N THR A 87 -12.25 6.25 10.76
CA THR A 87 -11.06 6.14 11.61
C THR A 87 -9.78 5.99 10.79
N ILE A 88 -9.78 5.12 9.77
CA ILE A 88 -8.58 4.91 8.94
C ILE A 88 -8.22 6.16 8.13
N PHE A 89 -9.19 6.91 7.59
CA PHE A 89 -8.90 8.18 6.92
C PHE A 89 -8.38 9.23 7.88
N PHE A 90 -8.99 9.34 9.06
CA PHE A 90 -8.57 10.29 10.08
C PHE A 90 -7.10 10.07 10.48
N VAL A 91 -6.73 8.83 10.80
CA VAL A 91 -5.35 8.51 11.19
C VAL A 91 -4.39 8.61 10.01
N SER A 92 -4.79 8.18 8.81
CA SER A 92 -3.96 8.32 7.61
C SER A 92 -3.64 9.79 7.30
N GLY A 93 -4.59 10.70 7.55
CA GLY A 93 -4.37 12.14 7.45
C GLY A 93 -3.36 12.66 8.48
N LEU A 94 -3.46 12.22 9.74
CA LEU A 94 -2.48 12.55 10.79
C LEU A 94 -1.08 12.03 10.45
N SER A 95 -0.96 10.76 10.04
CA SER A 95 0.30 10.16 9.62
C SER A 95 0.90 10.88 8.41
N THR A 96 0.07 11.31 7.44
CA THR A 96 0.51 12.08 6.28
C THR A 96 1.10 13.43 6.69
N LEU A 97 0.46 14.15 7.62
CA LEU A 97 0.98 15.40 8.16
C LEU A 97 2.31 15.19 8.88
N LEU A 98 2.42 14.15 9.72
CA LEU A 98 3.65 13.82 10.42
C LEU A 98 4.79 13.49 9.45
N GLN A 99 4.52 12.68 8.43
CA GLN A 99 5.53 12.25 7.46
C GLN A 99 6.03 13.41 6.58
N THR A 100 5.13 14.27 6.13
CA THR A 100 5.44 15.43 5.29
C THR A 100 6.08 16.59 6.07
N CYS A 101 5.81 16.72 7.38
CA CYS A 101 6.38 17.76 8.22
C CYS A 101 7.71 17.36 8.88
N VAL A 102 7.76 16.17 9.47
CA VAL A 102 8.86 15.71 10.33
C VAL A 102 9.58 14.49 9.76
N GLY A 103 8.87 13.55 9.13
CA GLY A 103 9.43 12.29 8.59
C GLY A 103 10.42 12.50 7.45
N THR A 104 10.18 11.89 6.30
CA THR A 104 11.03 12.14 5.12
C THR A 104 10.92 13.55 4.58
N ARG A 105 9.82 14.27 4.89
CA ARG A 105 9.48 15.56 4.28
C ARG A 105 9.33 15.50 2.76
N LEU A 106 9.14 14.33 2.18
CA LEU A 106 8.73 14.17 0.79
C LEU A 106 7.20 14.29 0.68
N PRO A 107 6.64 14.58 -0.51
CA PRO A 107 5.21 14.70 -0.74
C PRO A 107 4.57 13.30 -0.83
N ILE A 108 4.63 12.57 0.29
CA ILE A 108 4.17 11.19 0.40
C ILE A 108 2.92 11.15 1.27
N LEU A 109 1.86 10.59 0.70
CA LEU A 109 0.64 10.26 1.43
C LEU A 109 0.89 8.98 2.25
N GLN A 110 0.44 8.98 3.50
CA GLN A 110 0.40 7.79 4.36
C GLN A 110 -1.02 7.23 4.38
N GLY A 111 -1.16 5.92 4.27
CA GLY A 111 -2.46 5.24 4.21
C GLY A 111 -2.41 3.80 4.73
N GLY A 112 -3.58 3.18 4.87
CA GLY A 112 -3.70 1.75 5.22
C GLY A 112 -2.93 0.85 4.26
N THR A 113 -2.29 -0.20 4.77
CA THR A 113 -1.40 -1.06 3.98
C THR A 113 -1.91 -2.48 3.81
N PHE A 114 -1.69 -3.04 2.61
CA PHE A 114 -1.96 -4.45 2.33
C PHE A 114 -0.98 -5.39 3.06
N SER A 115 0.22 -4.90 3.39
CA SER A 115 1.24 -5.63 4.18
C SER A 115 0.74 -6.06 5.55
N PHE A 116 -0.25 -5.38 6.12
CA PHE A 116 -0.83 -5.70 7.43
C PHE A 116 -2.08 -6.58 7.31
N ILE A 117 -2.70 -6.70 6.12
CA ILE A 117 -3.90 -7.52 5.94
C ILE A 117 -3.56 -8.99 6.13
N THR A 118 -2.54 -9.51 5.45
CA THR A 118 -2.21 -10.95 5.51
C THR A 118 -1.90 -11.41 6.94
N PRO A 119 -1.06 -10.72 7.75
CA PRO A 119 -0.90 -11.05 9.17
C PRO A 119 -2.19 -10.92 9.98
N THR A 120 -3.02 -9.92 9.70
CA THR A 120 -4.31 -9.74 10.41
C THR A 120 -5.26 -10.91 10.14
N LEU A 121 -5.37 -11.36 8.89
CA LEU A 121 -6.16 -12.53 8.52
C LEU A 121 -5.63 -13.80 9.19
N ALA A 122 -4.30 -13.98 9.25
CA ALA A 122 -3.67 -15.09 9.95
C ALA A 122 -3.99 -15.10 11.46
N ILE A 123 -3.95 -13.93 12.11
CA ILE A 123 -4.33 -13.78 13.52
C ILE A 123 -5.81 -14.13 13.73
N LEU A 124 -6.69 -13.57 12.91
CA LEU A 124 -8.15 -13.78 13.03
C LEU A 124 -8.59 -15.19 12.65
N ALA A 125 -7.77 -15.94 11.91
CA ALA A 125 -8.02 -17.35 11.58
C ALA A 125 -7.76 -18.32 12.76
N LEU A 126 -7.08 -17.88 13.82
CA LEU A 126 -6.85 -18.72 15.01
C LEU A 126 -8.18 -19.18 15.62
N PRO A 127 -8.25 -20.41 16.19
CA PRO A 127 -9.50 -20.95 16.76
C PRO A 127 -10.17 -20.05 17.80
N LYS A 128 -9.37 -19.29 18.56
CA LYS A 128 -9.84 -18.31 19.55
C LYS A 128 -10.68 -17.19 18.94
N TRP A 129 -10.40 -16.80 17.70
CA TRP A 129 -10.95 -15.60 17.06
C TRP A 129 -11.98 -15.92 15.96
N GLN A 130 -12.30 -17.19 15.71
CA GLN A 130 -13.34 -17.58 14.75
C GLN A 130 -14.70 -16.97 15.11
N CYS A 131 -15.40 -16.42 14.12
CA CYS A 131 -16.72 -15.82 14.34
C CYS A 131 -17.72 -16.86 14.86
N PRO A 132 -18.54 -16.52 15.87
CA PRO A 132 -19.56 -17.43 16.37
C PRO A 132 -20.60 -17.75 15.28
N ALA A 133 -21.14 -18.96 15.30
CA ALA A 133 -22.16 -19.37 14.34
C ALA A 133 -23.44 -18.51 14.50
N PRO A 134 -24.14 -18.16 13.41
CA PRO A 134 -25.35 -17.33 13.48
C PRO A 134 -26.44 -17.88 14.42
N LYS A 135 -26.46 -19.21 14.60
CA LYS A 135 -27.46 -19.92 15.44
C LYS A 135 -27.13 -19.90 16.94
N SER A 136 -25.88 -19.70 17.35
CA SER A 136 -25.52 -19.62 18.77
C SER A 136 -25.90 -18.27 19.39
N VAL A 137 -26.10 -17.24 18.56
CA VAL A 137 -26.57 -15.91 19.00
C VAL A 137 -28.06 -15.95 19.32
N ALA A 138 -28.86 -16.76 18.60
CA ALA A 138 -30.29 -16.88 18.83
C ALA A 138 -30.69 -17.76 20.04
N LEU A 139 -29.80 -18.67 20.47
CA LEU A 139 -30.09 -19.60 21.58
C LEU A 139 -29.70 -19.05 22.97
N ALA A 140 -28.97 -17.93 23.03
CA ALA A 140 -28.53 -17.28 24.26
C ALA A 140 -29.54 -16.26 24.80
N ASN A 141 -30.84 -16.53 24.66
CA ASN A 141 -31.93 -15.74 25.26
C ASN A 141 -32.01 -15.99 26.78
N GLY A 142 -31.01 -15.51 27.51
CA GLY A 142 -30.99 -15.47 28.96
C GLY A 142 -30.47 -14.12 29.45
N THR A 143 -31.37 -13.14 29.59
CA THR A 143 -31.31 -11.91 30.44
C THR A 143 -30.03 -11.06 30.49
N GLY A 144 -29.00 -11.33 29.69
CA GLY A 144 -27.82 -10.49 29.50
C GLY A 144 -27.91 -9.79 28.16
N ASP A 145 -27.74 -8.47 28.17
CA ASP A 145 -27.68 -7.64 26.97
C ASP A 145 -26.47 -8.09 26.12
N TYR A 146 -26.73 -8.98 25.14
CA TYR A 146 -25.70 -9.53 24.27
C TYR A 146 -25.31 -8.46 23.25
N HIS A 147 -24.41 -7.55 23.64
CA HIS A 147 -23.90 -6.52 22.75
C HIS A 147 -23.12 -7.16 21.61
N GLY A 148 -23.72 -7.27 20.42
CA GLY A 148 -23.04 -7.71 19.19
C GLY A 148 -21.76 -6.93 18.89
N ASP A 149 -21.62 -5.76 19.50
CA ASP A 149 -20.42 -4.93 19.47
C ASP A 149 -19.21 -5.52 20.20
N GLU A 150 -19.40 -6.28 21.28
CA GLU A 150 -18.28 -6.85 22.05
C GLU A 150 -17.51 -7.93 21.27
N VAL A 151 -18.21 -8.66 20.39
CA VAL A 151 -17.61 -9.73 19.57
C VAL A 151 -16.55 -9.16 18.64
N TRP A 152 -16.85 -8.10 17.90
CA TRP A 152 -15.88 -7.53 16.96
C TRP A 152 -14.86 -6.64 17.67
N MET A 153 -15.26 -5.92 18.73
CA MET A 153 -14.35 -5.07 19.50
C MET A 153 -13.23 -5.87 20.18
N SER A 154 -13.50 -7.10 20.66
CA SER A 154 -12.47 -7.96 21.25
C SER A 154 -11.37 -8.35 20.25
N ARG A 155 -11.75 -8.70 19.01
CA ARG A 155 -10.82 -8.98 17.90
C ARG A 155 -10.04 -7.73 17.52
N MET A 156 -10.74 -6.61 17.49
CA MET A 156 -10.16 -5.31 17.20
C MET A 156 -9.06 -4.94 18.21
N ARG A 157 -9.31 -5.13 19.51
CA ARG A 157 -8.32 -4.89 20.60
C ARG A 157 -7.05 -5.73 20.44
N GLU A 158 -7.17 -6.96 19.98
CA GLU A 158 -6.01 -7.84 19.73
C GLU A 158 -5.16 -7.31 18.57
N ILE A 159 -5.80 -6.93 17.47
CA ILE A 159 -5.09 -6.35 16.31
C ILE A 159 -4.43 -5.02 16.70
N GLN A 160 -5.13 -4.20 17.47
CA GLN A 160 -4.59 -2.93 18.00
C GLN A 160 -3.32 -3.17 18.81
N GLY A 161 -3.34 -4.12 19.76
CA GLY A 161 -2.18 -4.40 20.59
C GLY A 161 -1.03 -5.01 19.80
N ALA A 162 -1.33 -5.91 18.86
CA ALA A 162 -0.34 -6.48 17.95
C ALA A 162 0.37 -5.40 17.12
N ILE A 163 -0.39 -4.48 16.50
CA ILE A 163 0.15 -3.34 15.74
C ILE A 163 0.97 -2.41 16.63
N LEU A 164 0.47 -2.06 17.81
CA LEU A 164 1.17 -1.14 18.73
C LEU A 164 2.56 -1.66 19.09
N VAL A 165 2.64 -2.94 19.48
CA VAL A 165 3.90 -3.54 19.93
C VAL A 165 4.81 -3.84 18.74
N SER A 166 4.30 -4.37 17.63
CA SER A 166 5.12 -4.64 16.45
C SER A 166 5.72 -3.37 15.86
N SER A 167 5.02 -2.24 15.92
CA SER A 167 5.49 -0.95 15.39
C SER A 167 6.65 -0.35 16.20
N LEU A 168 6.85 -0.79 17.44
CA LEU A 168 8.05 -0.43 18.21
C LEU A 168 9.33 -0.91 17.53
N LEU A 169 9.27 -2.04 16.81
CA LEU A 169 10.38 -2.50 15.97
C LEU A 169 10.70 -1.48 14.88
N GLN A 170 9.67 -0.96 14.20
CA GLN A 170 9.85 0.03 13.13
C GLN A 170 10.47 1.33 13.65
N ILE A 171 10.00 1.80 14.80
CA ILE A 171 10.55 2.97 15.49
C ILE A 171 12.01 2.73 15.88
N PHE A 172 12.30 1.56 16.45
CA PHE A 172 13.66 1.17 16.82
C PHE A 172 14.57 1.13 15.59
N LEU A 173 14.16 0.48 14.50
CA LEU A 173 14.93 0.40 13.26
C LEU A 173 15.20 1.79 12.68
N GLY A 174 14.19 2.66 12.65
CA GLY A 174 14.31 4.03 12.17
C GLY A 174 15.25 4.87 13.03
N PHE A 175 15.04 4.96 14.35
CA PHE A 175 15.87 5.80 15.22
C PHE A 175 17.29 5.27 15.46
N SER A 176 17.50 3.95 15.40
CA SER A 176 18.84 3.35 15.52
C SER A 176 19.65 3.44 14.23
N GLY A 177 19.02 3.75 13.09
CA GLY A 177 19.67 3.74 11.79
C GLY A 177 20.04 2.35 11.26
N LEU A 178 19.57 1.29 11.92
CA LEU A 178 19.80 -0.09 11.51
C LEU A 178 19.22 -0.41 10.13
N VAL A 179 18.26 0.38 9.64
CA VAL A 179 17.71 0.24 8.28
C VAL A 179 18.85 0.19 7.24
N GLY A 180 19.83 1.09 7.32
CA GLY A 180 20.96 1.11 6.39
C GLY A 180 21.87 -0.13 6.48
N PHE A 181 21.96 -0.76 7.66
CA PHE A 181 22.68 -2.03 7.83
C PHE A 181 21.86 -3.21 7.24
N VAL A 182 20.57 -3.26 7.54
CA VAL A 182 19.66 -4.31 7.07
C VAL A 182 19.58 -4.32 5.54
N LEU A 183 19.50 -3.15 4.90
CA LEU A 183 19.48 -3.02 3.43
C LEU A 183 20.74 -3.53 2.73
N LYS A 184 21.86 -3.75 3.45
CA LYS A 184 23.04 -4.38 2.85
C LYS A 184 22.80 -5.85 2.51
N TYR A 185 21.96 -6.53 3.30
CA TYR A 185 21.69 -7.97 3.21
C TYR A 185 20.36 -8.29 2.52
N ILE A 186 19.45 -7.32 2.44
CA ILE A 186 18.16 -7.48 1.79
C ILE A 186 18.27 -7.02 0.34
N GLY A 187 18.34 -7.98 -0.58
CA GLY A 187 18.39 -7.73 -2.01
C GLY A 187 17.02 -7.78 -2.70
N PRO A 188 16.96 -7.40 -4.00
CA PRO A 188 15.75 -7.49 -4.81
C PRO A 188 15.13 -8.90 -4.86
N LEU A 189 15.95 -9.95 -4.73
CA LEU A 189 15.52 -11.35 -4.68
C LEU A 189 14.73 -11.72 -3.41
N ALA A 190 14.84 -10.96 -2.32
CA ALA A 190 13.99 -11.12 -1.14
C ALA A 190 12.77 -10.19 -1.20
N ILE A 191 12.95 -8.98 -1.74
CA ILE A 191 11.90 -7.95 -1.84
C ILE A 191 10.81 -8.38 -2.83
N ALA A 192 11.20 -8.87 -4.01
CA ALA A 192 10.25 -9.21 -5.07
C ALA A 192 9.25 -10.30 -4.66
N PRO A 193 9.65 -11.47 -4.10
CA PRO A 193 8.70 -12.46 -3.58
C PRO A 193 7.80 -11.89 -2.48
N THR A 194 8.36 -11.08 -1.56
CA THR A 194 7.60 -10.49 -0.44
C THR A 194 6.45 -9.61 -0.95
N ILE A 195 6.75 -8.65 -1.82
CA ILE A 195 5.74 -7.72 -2.38
C ILE A 195 4.78 -8.45 -3.32
N ASN A 196 5.30 -9.38 -4.13
CA ASN A 196 4.48 -10.18 -5.03
C ASN A 196 3.42 -10.98 -4.27
N LEU A 197 3.81 -11.61 -3.15
CA LEU A 197 2.88 -12.41 -2.33
C LEU A 197 1.87 -11.59 -1.55
N ILE A 198 2.12 -10.30 -1.27
CA ILE A 198 1.07 -9.41 -0.75
C ILE A 198 -0.08 -9.34 -1.74
N GLY A 199 0.20 -9.10 -3.02
CA GLY A 199 -0.82 -9.05 -4.06
C GLY A 199 -1.44 -10.43 -4.32
N LEU A 200 -0.61 -11.46 -4.52
CA LEU A 200 -1.09 -12.80 -4.87
C LEU A 200 -1.91 -13.46 -3.76
N SER A 201 -1.59 -13.25 -2.48
CA SER A 201 -2.30 -13.92 -1.38
C SER A 201 -3.75 -13.46 -1.19
N LEU A 202 -4.12 -12.28 -1.72
CA LEU A 202 -5.46 -11.72 -1.57
C LEU A 202 -6.40 -12.08 -2.75
N PHE A 203 -6.01 -13.02 -3.61
CA PHE A 203 -6.81 -13.44 -4.76
C PHE A 203 -8.17 -14.06 -4.36
N ILE A 204 -8.22 -14.76 -3.21
CA ILE A 204 -9.46 -15.37 -2.69
C ILE A 204 -10.48 -14.28 -2.36
N GLU A 205 -10.04 -13.19 -1.73
CA GLU A 205 -10.90 -12.06 -1.38
C GLU A 205 -11.43 -11.34 -2.62
N ALA A 206 -10.56 -11.13 -3.62
CA ALA A 206 -10.98 -10.58 -4.91
C ALA A 206 -11.99 -11.50 -5.61
N GLY A 207 -11.75 -12.82 -5.61
CA GLY A 207 -12.63 -13.81 -6.22
C GLY A 207 -13.98 -13.92 -5.53
N LYS A 208 -14.02 -13.91 -4.20
CA LYS A 208 -15.26 -13.98 -3.40
C LYS A 208 -16.16 -12.78 -3.63
N LYS A 209 -15.59 -11.56 -3.63
CA LYS A 209 -16.36 -10.34 -3.89
C LYS A 209 -16.80 -10.23 -5.35
N SER A 210 -15.91 -10.52 -6.29
CA SER A 210 -16.24 -10.53 -7.73
C SER A 210 -17.31 -11.57 -8.07
N GLY A 211 -17.24 -12.73 -7.41
CA GLY A 211 -18.17 -13.85 -7.55
C GLY A 211 -19.59 -13.55 -7.07
N GLY A 212 -19.82 -12.43 -6.37
CA GLY A 212 -21.17 -11.95 -6.10
C GLY A 212 -21.94 -11.63 -7.39
N HIS A 213 -21.26 -11.10 -8.41
CA HIS A 213 -21.77 -10.97 -9.77
C HIS A 213 -20.66 -10.67 -10.79
N TRP A 214 -20.15 -11.69 -11.49
CA TRP A 214 -19.03 -11.54 -12.44
C TRP A 214 -19.26 -10.52 -13.54
N GLY A 215 -20.50 -10.41 -14.06
CA GLY A 215 -20.83 -9.43 -15.10
C GLY A 215 -20.72 -7.98 -14.63
N ILE A 216 -20.91 -7.74 -13.33
CA ILE A 216 -20.77 -6.41 -12.73
C ILE A 216 -19.31 -6.20 -12.31
N ALA A 217 -18.64 -7.23 -11.79
CA ALA A 217 -17.20 -7.16 -11.55
C ALA A 217 -16.41 -6.84 -12.84
N ALA A 218 -16.89 -7.30 -14.00
CA ALA A 218 -16.35 -6.96 -15.31
C ALA A 218 -16.44 -5.46 -15.66
N THR A 219 -17.17 -4.63 -14.90
CA THR A 219 -17.08 -3.15 -15.01
C THR A 219 -15.68 -2.62 -14.69
N VAL A 220 -14.79 -3.45 -14.14
CA VAL A 220 -13.33 -3.22 -14.12
C VAL A 220 -12.75 -2.88 -15.50
N CYS A 221 -13.37 -3.34 -16.60
CA CYS A 221 -12.99 -2.95 -17.95
C CYS A 221 -13.06 -1.43 -18.15
N LEU A 222 -13.91 -0.70 -17.42
CA LEU A 222 -13.93 0.76 -17.42
C LEU A 222 -12.66 1.34 -16.79
N ILE A 223 -12.15 0.73 -15.72
CA ILE A 223 -10.86 1.13 -15.12
C ILE A 223 -9.74 0.96 -16.16
N LEU A 224 -9.71 -0.16 -16.87
CA LEU A 224 -8.72 -0.41 -17.93
C LEU A 224 -8.90 0.55 -19.12
N LEU A 225 -10.14 0.80 -19.54
CA LEU A 225 -10.47 1.75 -20.59
C LEU A 225 -9.95 3.15 -20.25
N PHE A 226 -10.26 3.65 -19.06
CA PHE A 226 -9.83 4.98 -18.63
C PHE A 226 -8.33 5.07 -18.36
N SER A 227 -7.73 4.04 -17.74
CA SER A 227 -6.31 4.07 -17.35
C SER A 227 -5.34 3.78 -18.48
N GLN A 228 -5.70 2.94 -19.46
CA GLN A 228 -4.78 2.51 -20.53
C GLN A 228 -5.14 3.16 -21.87
N TYR A 229 -6.39 3.03 -22.33
CA TYR A 229 -6.82 3.45 -23.67
C TYR A 229 -7.08 4.95 -23.77
N LEU A 230 -7.74 5.54 -22.76
CA LEU A 230 -8.05 6.97 -22.70
C LEU A 230 -7.02 7.79 -21.91
N SER A 231 -5.88 7.17 -21.57
CA SER A 231 -4.81 7.80 -20.77
C SER A 231 -4.17 9.02 -21.45
N LYS A 232 -4.21 9.08 -22.78
CA LYS A 232 -3.70 10.18 -23.61
C LYS A 232 -4.79 11.17 -24.04
N VAL A 233 -6.04 10.93 -23.66
CA VAL A 233 -7.15 11.82 -24.00
C VAL A 233 -7.28 12.86 -22.90
N ASP A 234 -6.79 14.06 -23.21
CA ASP A 234 -7.02 15.22 -22.36
C ASP A 234 -8.42 15.78 -22.60
N VAL A 235 -9.10 16.12 -21.51
CA VAL A 235 -10.44 16.69 -21.54
C VAL A 235 -10.33 18.21 -21.49
N PRO A 236 -10.97 18.95 -22.41
CA PRO A 236 -10.98 20.41 -22.37
C PRO A 236 -11.80 20.90 -21.17
N MET A 237 -11.11 21.42 -20.16
CA MET A 237 -11.71 22.02 -18.98
C MET A 237 -11.72 23.54 -19.10
N ILE A 238 -12.82 24.16 -18.70
CA ILE A 238 -12.96 25.62 -18.77
C ILE A 238 -12.47 26.21 -17.45
N THR A 239 -11.48 27.10 -17.50
CA THR A 239 -11.02 27.89 -16.36
C THR A 239 -11.35 29.36 -16.58
N TYR A 240 -11.79 30.02 -15.51
CA TYR A 240 -12.00 31.47 -15.52
C TYR A 240 -10.73 32.14 -14.97
N LYS A 241 -9.88 32.63 -15.87
CA LYS A 241 -8.61 33.29 -15.52
C LYS A 241 -8.49 34.61 -16.29
N ASP A 242 -8.06 35.67 -15.61
CA ASP A 242 -7.86 37.01 -16.20
C ASP A 242 -9.16 37.61 -16.80
N LYS A 243 -10.31 37.41 -16.15
CA LYS A 243 -11.65 37.84 -16.63
C LYS A 243 -12.04 37.29 -18.01
N LYS A 244 -11.37 36.23 -18.48
CA LYS A 244 -11.67 35.51 -19.72
C LYS A 244 -11.84 34.02 -19.42
N TRP A 245 -12.76 33.38 -20.15
CA TRP A 245 -12.86 31.93 -20.16
C TRP A 245 -11.72 31.39 -21.03
N LYS A 246 -10.83 30.61 -20.44
CA LYS A 246 -9.75 29.90 -21.14
C LYS A 246 -10.04 28.41 -21.05
N VAL A 247 -9.92 27.70 -22.16
CA VAL A 247 -9.99 26.23 -22.18
C VAL A 247 -8.57 25.69 -22.04
N PHE A 248 -8.37 24.80 -21.07
CA PHE A 248 -7.10 24.08 -20.88
C PHE A 248 -7.34 22.59 -20.95
N GLN A 249 -6.33 21.84 -21.39
CA GLN A 249 -6.38 20.38 -21.53
C GLN A 249 -6.00 19.75 -20.20
N TYR A 250 -6.82 18.81 -19.69
CA TYR A 250 -6.60 18.15 -18.41
C TYR A 250 -6.67 16.61 -18.53
N PRO A 251 -5.67 15.85 -18.03
CA PRO A 251 -5.59 14.39 -18.15
C PRO A 251 -6.52 13.66 -17.17
N LEU A 252 -7.82 13.94 -17.27
CA LEU A 252 -8.87 13.52 -16.34
C LEU A 252 -8.92 11.99 -16.18
N PHE A 253 -8.94 11.24 -17.29
CA PHE A 253 -9.07 9.78 -17.27
C PHE A 253 -7.85 9.09 -16.68
N LYS A 254 -6.65 9.59 -16.97
CA LYS A 254 -5.40 9.05 -16.44
C LYS A 254 -5.35 9.14 -14.92
N LEU A 255 -5.80 10.26 -14.37
CA LEU A 255 -5.75 10.56 -12.93
C LEU A 255 -6.91 9.93 -12.15
N PHE A 256 -8.12 9.94 -12.69
CA PHE A 256 -9.31 9.49 -11.98
C PHE A 256 -9.88 8.16 -12.53
N SER A 257 -9.07 7.38 -13.25
CA SER A 257 -9.48 6.11 -13.89
C SER A 257 -10.16 5.14 -12.93
N ALA A 258 -9.55 4.88 -11.77
CA ALA A 258 -10.10 3.97 -10.77
C ALA A 258 -11.44 4.50 -10.20
N LEU A 259 -11.51 5.81 -9.88
CA LEU A 259 -12.73 6.44 -9.39
C LEU A 259 -13.85 6.35 -10.42
N PHE A 260 -13.61 6.75 -11.67
CA PHE A 260 -14.62 6.70 -12.72
C PHE A 260 -15.07 5.28 -13.04
N GLY A 261 -14.17 4.30 -12.98
CA GLY A 261 -14.54 2.90 -13.10
C GLY A 261 -15.48 2.46 -11.97
N MET A 262 -15.18 2.82 -10.71
CA MET A 262 -16.07 2.53 -9.58
C MET A 262 -17.40 3.26 -9.67
N CYS A 263 -17.42 4.56 -10.00
CA CYS A 263 -18.65 5.33 -10.16
C CYS A 263 -19.50 4.80 -11.32
N GLY A 264 -18.87 4.36 -12.43
CA GLY A 264 -19.55 3.72 -13.55
C GLY A 264 -20.15 2.37 -13.17
N GLY A 265 -19.40 1.54 -12.43
CA GLY A 265 -19.90 0.27 -11.90
C GLY A 265 -21.05 0.47 -10.91
N TRP A 266 -20.92 1.43 -10.00
CA TRP A 266 -21.98 1.82 -9.08
C TRP A 266 -23.23 2.33 -9.81
N LEU A 267 -23.07 3.19 -10.82
CA LEU A 267 -24.19 3.72 -11.61
C LEU A 267 -24.91 2.59 -12.35
N LEU A 268 -24.17 1.63 -12.92
CA LEU A 268 -24.76 0.46 -13.56
C LEU A 268 -25.56 -0.36 -12.53
N CYS A 269 -25.00 -0.65 -11.36
CA CYS A 269 -25.70 -1.33 -10.28
C CYS A 269 -26.96 -0.56 -9.83
N PHE A 270 -26.87 0.75 -9.70
CA PHE A 270 -27.98 1.61 -9.34
C PHE A 270 -29.12 1.51 -10.35
N LEU A 271 -28.82 1.63 -11.64
CA LEU A 271 -29.82 1.48 -12.71
C LEU A 271 -30.44 0.08 -12.69
N LEU A 272 -29.63 -0.98 -12.57
CA LEU A 272 -30.13 -2.36 -12.51
C LEU A 272 -30.98 -2.63 -11.26
N THR A 273 -30.70 -1.94 -10.16
CA THR A 273 -31.51 -2.00 -8.92
C THR A 273 -32.86 -1.31 -9.15
N VAL A 274 -32.86 -0.10 -9.70
CA VAL A 274 -34.09 0.69 -9.96
C VAL A 274 -35.01 0.01 -10.97
N PHE A 275 -34.46 -0.67 -11.98
CA PHE A 275 -35.23 -1.45 -12.95
C PHE A 275 -35.60 -2.86 -12.47
N GLU A 276 -35.32 -3.20 -11.21
CA GLU A 276 -35.60 -4.52 -10.60
C GLU A 276 -35.08 -5.71 -11.42
N VAL A 277 -33.93 -5.52 -12.08
CA VAL A 277 -33.24 -6.58 -12.84
C VAL A 277 -32.48 -7.51 -11.89
N LEU A 278 -32.02 -6.98 -10.75
CA LEU A 278 -31.28 -7.73 -9.74
C LEU A 278 -32.22 -8.41 -8.74
N PRO A 279 -31.94 -9.66 -8.31
CA PRO A 279 -32.83 -10.40 -7.43
C PRO A 279 -32.93 -9.78 -6.04
N SER A 280 -34.11 -9.84 -5.41
CA SER A 280 -34.35 -9.27 -4.09
C SER A 280 -34.03 -10.23 -2.93
N LYS A 281 -33.80 -11.53 -3.20
CA LYS A 281 -33.53 -12.53 -2.15
C LYS A 281 -32.02 -12.65 -1.88
N PRO A 282 -31.58 -12.64 -0.60
CA PRO A 282 -30.17 -12.74 -0.23
C PRO A 282 -29.42 -13.97 -0.73
N GLU A 283 -30.12 -15.08 -0.95
CA GLU A 283 -29.53 -16.36 -1.37
C GLU A 283 -29.33 -16.47 -2.90
N GLU A 284 -29.90 -15.53 -3.67
CA GLU A 284 -29.84 -15.57 -5.13
C GLU A 284 -28.60 -14.82 -5.67
N TYR A 285 -28.01 -15.38 -6.73
CA TYR A 285 -26.84 -14.80 -7.39
C TYR A 285 -27.15 -13.41 -7.96
N GLY A 286 -26.32 -12.42 -7.62
CA GLY A 286 -26.52 -11.02 -8.01
C GLY A 286 -27.18 -10.14 -6.95
N TYR A 287 -27.69 -10.70 -5.84
CA TYR A 287 -28.25 -9.90 -4.74
C TYR A 287 -27.23 -8.88 -4.21
N SER A 288 -25.99 -9.31 -3.94
CA SER A 288 -24.91 -8.45 -3.41
C SER A 288 -24.50 -7.30 -4.34
N ALA A 289 -25.02 -7.27 -5.57
CA ALA A 289 -24.79 -6.19 -6.52
C ALA A 289 -25.80 -5.04 -6.41
N ARG A 290 -26.86 -5.19 -5.59
CA ARG A 290 -27.86 -4.15 -5.39
C ARG A 290 -27.30 -3.00 -4.55
N THR A 291 -27.73 -1.79 -4.88
CA THR A 291 -27.28 -0.55 -4.19
C THR A 291 -28.14 -0.19 -2.98
N ASP A 292 -29.34 -0.76 -2.86
CA ASP A 292 -30.31 -0.45 -1.80
C ASP A 292 -30.03 -1.19 -0.48
N ILE A 293 -29.21 -2.24 -0.52
CA ILE A 293 -28.84 -3.07 0.65
C ILE A 293 -28.19 -2.26 1.78
N SER A 294 -27.46 -1.20 1.42
CA SER A 294 -26.66 -0.41 2.38
C SER A 294 -27.15 1.04 2.54
N LEU A 295 -28.36 1.37 2.09
CA LEU A 295 -28.94 2.72 2.24
C LEU A 295 -29.23 3.09 3.70
N ASP A 296 -29.54 2.08 4.50
CA ASP A 296 -29.68 2.16 5.95
C ASP A 296 -28.39 2.66 6.62
N ALA A 297 -27.21 2.30 6.10
CA ALA A 297 -25.91 2.81 6.57
C ALA A 297 -25.84 4.33 6.50
N VAL A 298 -26.27 4.91 5.37
CA VAL A 298 -26.27 6.35 5.15
C VAL A 298 -27.31 7.03 6.03
N SER A 299 -28.46 6.40 6.27
CA SER A 299 -29.52 6.96 7.12
C SER A 299 -29.15 6.95 8.61
N ASN A 300 -28.60 5.84 9.09
CA ASN A 300 -28.35 5.59 10.52
C ASN A 300 -26.99 6.09 11.02
N SER A 301 -26.02 6.35 10.14
CA SER A 301 -24.71 6.87 10.56
C SER A 301 -24.80 8.30 11.12
N PRO A 302 -24.05 8.64 12.17
CA PRO A 302 -24.02 10.02 12.68
C PRO A 302 -23.37 10.97 11.66
N TRP A 303 -23.80 12.24 11.65
CA TRP A 303 -23.19 13.28 10.82
C TRP A 303 -21.72 13.53 11.19
N PHE A 304 -21.44 13.57 12.48
CA PHE A 304 -20.12 13.79 13.03
C PHE A 304 -19.75 12.60 13.92
N HIS A 305 -18.59 12.01 13.65
CA HIS A 305 -17.97 10.98 14.47
C HIS A 305 -16.50 11.35 14.58
N VAL A 306 -16.06 11.78 15.75
CA VAL A 306 -14.65 12.11 15.98
C VAL A 306 -13.95 10.85 16.48
N PRO A 307 -13.08 10.23 15.67
CA PRO A 307 -12.32 9.06 16.13
C PRO A 307 -11.41 9.48 17.28
N TYR A 308 -11.31 8.64 18.32
CA TYR A 308 -10.48 8.90 19.49
C TYR A 308 -9.69 7.65 19.91
N PRO A 309 -8.53 7.82 20.59
CA PRO A 309 -7.73 6.67 20.98
C PRO A 309 -8.45 5.84 22.04
N GLY A 310 -8.40 4.51 21.88
CA GLY A 310 -9.07 3.56 22.77
C GLY A 310 -10.57 3.42 22.55
N GLN A 311 -11.11 3.91 21.42
CA GLN A 311 -12.56 3.87 21.13
C GLN A 311 -13.19 2.48 21.11
N TRP A 312 -12.38 1.43 20.88
CA TRP A 312 -12.84 0.04 20.91
C TRP A 312 -12.54 -0.67 22.23
N GLY A 313 -11.93 0.02 23.20
CA GLY A 313 -11.46 -0.50 24.48
C GLY A 313 -9.92 -0.64 24.55
N LEU A 314 -9.44 -1.20 25.66
CA LEU A 314 -7.99 -1.35 25.91
C LEU A 314 -7.39 -2.44 24.99
N PRO A 315 -6.27 -2.16 24.30
CA PRO A 315 -5.59 -3.14 23.46
C PRO A 315 -5.15 -4.37 24.23
N THR A 316 -5.26 -5.55 23.62
CA THR A 316 -4.75 -6.83 24.15
C THR A 316 -3.57 -7.29 23.32
N VAL A 317 -2.61 -7.95 23.95
CA VAL A 317 -1.35 -8.34 23.31
C VAL A 317 -1.11 -9.83 23.52
N SER A 318 -0.92 -10.56 22.43
CA SER A 318 -0.37 -11.93 22.43
C SER A 318 0.94 -11.98 21.64
N VAL A 319 1.85 -12.86 22.07
CA VAL A 319 3.18 -13.00 21.45
C VAL A 319 3.06 -13.45 19.99
N SER A 320 2.15 -14.39 19.71
CA SER A 320 1.86 -14.88 18.36
C SER A 320 1.39 -13.78 17.42
N SER A 321 0.47 -12.92 17.87
CA SER A 321 -0.03 -11.81 17.06
C SER A 321 1.03 -10.72 16.83
N VAL A 322 1.85 -10.42 17.83
CA VAL A 322 2.97 -9.47 17.69
C VAL A 322 3.99 -9.97 16.67
N LEU A 323 4.42 -11.23 16.76
CA LEU A 323 5.40 -11.81 15.85
C LEU A 323 4.88 -11.90 14.42
N GLY A 324 3.59 -12.27 14.24
CA GLY A 324 2.94 -12.21 12.93
C GLY A 324 2.94 -10.80 12.35
N MET A 325 2.55 -9.81 13.16
CA MET A 325 2.45 -8.44 12.69
C MET A 325 3.82 -7.77 12.44
N MET A 326 4.90 -8.25 13.06
CA MET A 326 6.27 -7.83 12.73
C MET A 326 6.63 -8.12 11.26
N ALA A 327 6.11 -9.21 10.67
CA ALA A 327 6.34 -9.48 9.25
C ALA A 327 5.71 -8.39 8.35
N GLY A 328 4.49 -7.94 8.71
CA GLY A 328 3.82 -6.83 8.04
C GLY A 328 4.60 -5.53 8.15
N VAL A 329 5.09 -5.21 9.35
CA VAL A 329 5.94 -4.04 9.63
C VAL A 329 7.25 -4.05 8.82
N LEU A 330 7.92 -5.20 8.72
CA LEU A 330 9.17 -5.32 7.97
C LEU A 330 8.94 -5.14 6.46
N ALA A 331 7.88 -5.74 5.92
CA ALA A 331 7.56 -5.57 4.52
C ALA A 331 7.10 -4.15 4.19
N SER A 332 6.30 -3.52 5.05
CA SER A 332 5.91 -2.11 4.85
C SER A 332 7.13 -1.19 4.90
N THR A 333 8.10 -1.48 5.77
CA THR A 333 9.38 -0.76 5.82
C THR A 333 10.14 -0.88 4.48
N MET A 334 10.21 -2.09 3.89
CA MET A 334 10.86 -2.29 2.59
C MET A 334 10.15 -1.57 1.45
N GLU A 335 8.82 -1.64 1.41
CA GLU A 335 7.96 -0.95 0.45
C GLU A 335 8.17 0.57 0.53
N SER A 336 8.13 1.13 1.74
CA SER A 336 8.31 2.56 2.00
C SER A 336 9.68 3.09 1.61
N ILE A 337 10.75 2.31 1.75
CA ILE A 337 12.08 2.72 1.29
C ILE A 337 12.06 2.94 -0.23
N GLY A 338 11.51 1.98 -0.99
CA GLY A 338 11.35 2.12 -2.44
C GLY A 338 10.52 3.35 -2.82
N ASP A 339 9.44 3.59 -2.09
CA ASP A 339 8.57 4.76 -2.25
C ASP A 339 9.31 6.08 -1.99
N TYR A 340 10.20 6.15 -1.00
CA TYR A 340 10.97 7.36 -0.70
C TYR A 340 11.87 7.76 -1.89
N TYR A 341 12.56 6.79 -2.49
CA TYR A 341 13.39 7.04 -3.67
C TYR A 341 12.57 7.38 -4.91
N ALA A 342 11.48 6.63 -5.15
CA ALA A 342 10.58 6.90 -6.27
C ALA A 342 9.96 8.29 -6.16
N CYS A 343 9.52 8.69 -4.95
CA CYS A 343 8.95 10.00 -4.70
C CYS A 343 9.98 11.12 -4.85
N ALA A 344 11.19 10.96 -4.32
CA ALA A 344 12.26 11.95 -4.47
C ALA A 344 12.55 12.22 -5.96
N ARG A 345 12.75 11.16 -6.74
CA ARG A 345 12.98 11.24 -8.19
C ARG A 345 11.83 11.94 -8.91
N LEU A 346 10.58 11.54 -8.65
CA LEU A 346 9.42 12.09 -9.35
C LEU A 346 9.08 13.52 -8.92
N SER A 347 9.46 13.93 -7.70
CA SER A 347 9.25 15.29 -7.18
C SER A 347 10.43 16.24 -7.43
N GLY A 348 11.45 15.80 -8.17
CA GLY A 348 12.64 16.59 -8.47
C GLY A 348 13.52 16.86 -7.25
N ALA A 349 13.38 16.08 -6.18
CA ALA A 349 14.22 16.17 -5.00
C ALA A 349 15.48 15.30 -5.16
N PRO A 350 16.62 15.69 -4.55
CA PRO A 350 17.80 14.82 -4.51
C PRO A 350 17.48 13.51 -3.77
N PRO A 351 18.19 12.41 -4.07
CA PRO A 351 18.00 11.14 -3.37
C PRO A 351 18.01 11.32 -1.84
N PRO A 352 17.06 10.70 -1.11
CA PRO A 352 16.95 10.91 0.32
C PRO A 352 18.18 10.36 1.03
N PRO A 353 18.86 11.17 1.87
CA PRO A 353 20.00 10.71 2.64
C PRO A 353 19.54 9.71 3.71
N THR A 354 20.46 8.88 4.20
CA THR A 354 20.18 7.84 5.21
C THR A 354 19.43 8.37 6.43
N HIS A 355 19.78 9.56 6.90
CA HIS A 355 19.11 10.18 8.05
C HIS A 355 17.65 10.55 7.78
N ALA A 356 17.30 10.92 6.54
CA ALA A 356 15.93 11.21 6.16
C ALA A 356 15.10 9.92 6.05
N ILE A 357 15.69 8.83 5.56
CA ILE A 357 15.07 7.50 5.49
C ILE A 357 14.81 6.97 6.89
N ASN A 358 15.83 6.96 7.74
CA ASN A 358 15.75 6.54 9.14
C ASN A 358 14.64 7.28 9.90
N ARG A 359 14.58 8.60 9.73
CA ARG A 359 13.51 9.42 10.30
C ARG A 359 12.15 9.14 9.70
N GLY A 360 12.08 8.93 8.38
CA GLY A 360 10.87 8.52 7.67
C GLY A 360 10.27 7.24 8.23
N ILE A 361 11.08 6.19 8.35
CA ILE A 361 10.68 4.89 8.91
C ILE A 361 10.26 5.02 10.39
N ALA A 362 10.98 5.82 11.18
CA ALA A 362 10.60 6.05 12.57
C ALA A 362 9.22 6.74 12.69
N VAL A 363 8.97 7.77 11.88
CA VAL A 363 7.70 8.50 11.87
C VAL A 363 6.56 7.63 11.32
N GLU A 364 6.83 6.77 10.35
CA GLU A 364 5.89 5.77 9.87
C GLU A 364 5.50 4.77 10.98
N GLY A 365 6.47 4.29 11.77
CA GLY A 365 6.21 3.49 12.96
C GLY A 365 5.37 4.21 14.02
N ILE A 366 5.57 5.52 14.21
CA ILE A 366 4.69 6.35 15.05
C ILE A 366 3.27 6.41 14.47
N GLY A 367 3.14 6.54 13.15
CA GLY A 367 1.86 6.46 12.45
C GLY A 367 1.14 5.13 12.68
N CYS A 368 1.86 4.01 12.63
CA CYS A 368 1.32 2.69 12.96
C CYS A 368 0.88 2.59 14.43
N ILE A 369 1.63 3.19 15.37
CA ILE A 369 1.19 3.28 16.77
C ILE A 369 -0.12 4.07 16.89
N MET A 370 -0.23 5.21 16.20
CA MET A 370 -1.46 6.00 16.19
C MET A 370 -2.63 5.21 15.63
N ALA A 371 -2.41 4.45 14.56
CA ALA A 371 -3.38 3.53 13.99
C ALA A 371 -3.83 2.45 14.97
N GLY A 372 -2.91 1.85 15.71
CA GLY A 372 -3.23 0.91 16.80
C GLY A 372 -4.01 1.58 17.94
N LEU A 373 -3.63 2.78 18.37
CA LEU A 373 -4.32 3.52 19.44
C LEU A 373 -5.76 3.88 19.06
N TRP A 374 -5.98 4.43 17.87
CA TRP A 374 -7.31 4.77 17.36
C TRP A 374 -8.10 3.55 16.91
N GLY A 375 -7.44 2.43 16.64
CA GLY A 375 -8.09 1.22 16.18
C GLY A 375 -8.62 1.34 14.77
N THR A 376 -7.71 1.54 13.82
CA THR A 376 -7.98 1.49 12.38
C THR A 376 -8.11 0.06 11.82
N GLY A 377 -7.57 -0.93 12.55
CA GLY A 377 -7.54 -2.35 12.14
C GLY A 377 -6.33 -2.67 11.25
N ASN A 378 -5.48 -1.69 10.98
CA ASN A 378 -4.38 -1.80 10.03
C ASN A 378 -3.31 -0.73 10.33
N GLY A 379 -2.04 -0.97 9.98
CA GLY A 379 -0.97 0.03 10.08
C GLY A 379 -1.07 1.11 9.01
N THR A 380 -0.16 2.09 9.07
CA THR A 380 -0.03 3.11 8.01
C THR A 380 1.32 2.96 7.31
N THR A 381 1.33 3.08 5.98
CA THR A 381 2.56 3.05 5.17
C THR A 381 2.51 4.10 4.06
N SER A 382 3.63 4.26 3.36
CA SER A 382 3.75 5.12 2.17
C SER A 382 2.88 4.61 1.01
N TYR A 383 2.19 5.53 0.33
CA TYR A 383 1.21 5.16 -0.68
C TYR A 383 1.77 5.25 -2.11
N SER A 384 2.21 4.12 -2.67
CA SER A 384 2.82 4.06 -4.01
C SER A 384 1.92 4.57 -5.12
N GLN A 385 0.60 4.40 -5.03
CA GLN A 385 -0.36 4.91 -6.03
C GLN A 385 -0.35 6.44 -6.08
N ASN A 386 -0.17 7.09 -4.93
CA ASN A 386 -0.07 8.55 -4.84
C ASN A 386 1.24 9.04 -5.49
N ILE A 387 2.32 8.30 -5.31
CA ILE A 387 3.63 8.57 -5.92
C ILE A 387 3.56 8.40 -7.45
N ALA A 388 2.89 7.34 -7.93
CA ALA A 388 2.65 7.14 -9.35
C ALA A 388 1.84 8.31 -9.95
N ALA A 389 0.80 8.78 -9.25
CA ALA A 389 0.03 9.94 -9.66
C ALA A 389 0.87 11.22 -9.71
N LEU A 390 1.79 11.44 -8.76
CA LEU A 390 2.71 12.57 -8.77
C LEU A 390 3.57 12.61 -10.06
N GLY A 391 4.02 11.45 -10.55
CA GLY A 391 4.75 11.35 -11.82
C GLY A 391 3.94 11.81 -13.05
N ILE A 392 2.62 11.80 -12.94
CA ILE A 392 1.66 12.18 -13.98
C ILE A 392 1.20 13.63 -13.81
N THR A 393 0.79 14.02 -12.61
CA THR A 393 0.29 15.38 -12.31
C THR A 393 1.40 16.41 -12.36
N LYS A 394 2.66 15.98 -12.16
CA LYS A 394 3.81 16.87 -12.03
C LYS A 394 3.66 17.87 -10.88
N VAL A 395 2.84 17.52 -9.87
CA VAL A 395 2.62 18.31 -8.65
C VAL A 395 3.39 17.64 -7.51
N GLY A 396 4.63 18.09 -7.30
CA GLY A 396 5.50 17.63 -6.23
C GLY A 396 5.42 18.44 -4.93
N SER A 397 4.56 19.46 -4.87
CA SER A 397 4.48 20.36 -3.71
C SER A 397 4.06 19.65 -2.43
N ARG A 398 4.88 19.83 -1.38
CA ARG A 398 4.58 19.29 -0.03
C ARG A 398 3.33 19.89 0.58
N LEU A 399 3.06 21.16 0.29
CA LEU A 399 1.89 21.86 0.82
C LEU A 399 0.59 21.23 0.34
N VAL A 400 0.57 20.74 -0.91
CA VAL A 400 -0.57 20.02 -1.47
C VAL A 400 -0.86 18.75 -0.68
N LEU A 401 0.18 17.96 -0.38
CA LEU A 401 -0.01 16.72 0.39
C LEU A 401 -0.33 16.97 1.87
N GLN A 402 0.15 18.09 2.43
CA GLN A 402 -0.30 18.54 3.75
C GLN A 402 -1.77 18.94 3.74
N ALA A 403 -2.24 19.65 2.70
CA ALA A 403 -3.66 19.94 2.52
C ALA A 403 -4.48 18.66 2.35
N THR A 404 -3.97 17.65 1.63
CA THR A 404 -4.58 16.31 1.57
C THR A 404 -4.72 15.68 2.95
N GLY A 405 -3.67 15.70 3.78
CA GLY A 405 -3.72 15.15 5.14
C GLY A 405 -4.75 15.85 6.02
N LEU A 406 -4.83 17.18 5.94
CA LEU A 406 -5.86 17.96 6.64
C LEU A 406 -7.26 17.61 6.14
N LEU A 407 -7.43 17.48 4.83
CA LEU A 407 -8.71 17.10 4.21
C LEU A 407 -9.16 15.71 4.64
N MET A 408 -8.24 14.74 4.73
CA MET A 408 -8.51 13.39 5.22
C MET A 408 -8.98 13.38 6.68
N ILE A 409 -8.39 14.23 7.54
CA ILE A 409 -8.83 14.41 8.92
C ILE A 409 -10.26 14.96 8.96
N VAL A 410 -10.52 16.03 8.20
CA VAL A 410 -11.83 16.67 8.15
C VAL A 410 -12.89 15.68 7.64
N LEU A 411 -12.63 15.01 6.50
CA LEU A 411 -13.53 14.02 5.92
C LEU A 411 -13.71 12.77 6.79
N GLY A 412 -12.68 12.36 7.54
CA GLY A 412 -12.77 11.27 8.52
C GLY A 412 -13.74 11.59 9.66
N ILE A 413 -13.88 12.86 10.05
CA ILE A 413 -14.83 13.30 11.09
C ILE A 413 -16.29 13.25 10.59
N PHE A 414 -16.52 13.37 9.28
CA PHE A 414 -17.86 13.30 8.70
C PHE A 414 -18.31 11.83 8.53
N GLY A 415 -19.03 11.28 9.51
CA GLY A 415 -19.44 9.87 9.51
C GLY A 415 -20.28 9.46 8.30
N LYS A 416 -21.17 10.35 7.83
CA LYS A 416 -21.97 10.14 6.60
C LYS A 416 -21.12 9.90 5.36
N PHE A 417 -19.95 10.54 5.30
CA PHE A 417 -19.05 10.40 4.17
C PHE A 417 -18.50 8.96 4.10
N GLY A 418 -18.10 8.38 5.23
CA GLY A 418 -17.76 6.96 5.31
C GLY A 418 -18.91 6.03 4.90
N ALA A 419 -20.14 6.35 5.30
CA ALA A 419 -21.31 5.54 5.00
C ALA A 419 -21.69 5.52 3.51
N VAL A 420 -21.49 6.62 2.78
CA VAL A 420 -21.73 6.68 1.32
C VAL A 420 -20.89 5.61 0.60
N PHE A 421 -19.68 5.33 1.06
CA PHE A 421 -18.81 4.36 0.40
C PHE A 421 -19.17 2.90 0.67
N ILE A 422 -19.95 2.64 1.71
CA ILE A 422 -20.51 1.30 1.97
C ILE A 422 -21.60 0.97 0.95
N THR A 423 -22.19 1.98 0.30
CA THR A 423 -23.16 1.76 -0.78
C THR A 423 -22.54 1.20 -2.06
N ILE A 424 -21.21 1.12 -2.14
CA ILE A 424 -20.52 0.49 -3.27
C ILE A 424 -20.74 -1.03 -3.18
N PRO A 425 -21.39 -1.66 -4.17
CA PRO A 425 -21.67 -3.08 -4.12
C PRO A 425 -20.42 -3.95 -4.14
N ASP A 426 -20.47 -5.10 -3.48
CA ASP A 426 -19.34 -6.03 -3.35
C ASP A 426 -18.72 -6.43 -4.71
N PRO A 427 -19.49 -6.71 -5.78
CA PRO A 427 -18.91 -7.05 -7.07
C PRO A 427 -18.07 -5.93 -7.71
N VAL A 428 -18.44 -4.66 -7.50
CA VAL A 428 -17.68 -3.50 -7.98
C VAL A 428 -16.35 -3.39 -7.23
N ILE A 429 -16.38 -3.58 -5.90
CA ILE A 429 -15.18 -3.65 -5.05
C ILE A 429 -14.30 -4.83 -5.47
N GLY A 430 -14.89 -5.98 -5.76
CA GLY A 430 -14.17 -7.16 -6.27
C GLY A 430 -13.44 -6.89 -7.57
N GLY A 431 -14.10 -6.22 -8.53
CA GLY A 431 -13.47 -5.77 -9.78
C GLY A 431 -12.27 -4.85 -9.54
N MET A 432 -12.39 -3.89 -8.61
CA MET A 432 -11.26 -3.04 -8.19
C MET A 432 -10.11 -3.87 -7.59
N PHE A 433 -10.41 -4.87 -6.75
CA PHE A 433 -9.40 -5.72 -6.13
C PHE A 433 -8.61 -6.52 -7.15
N LEU A 434 -9.25 -7.00 -8.23
CA LEU A 434 -8.55 -7.69 -9.32
C LEU A 434 -7.43 -6.83 -9.93
N VAL A 435 -7.70 -5.55 -10.21
CA VAL A 435 -6.69 -4.63 -10.74
C VAL A 435 -5.66 -4.27 -9.68
N MET A 436 -6.10 -3.94 -8.46
CA MET A 436 -5.21 -3.46 -7.41
C MET A 436 -4.21 -4.54 -6.96
N PHE A 437 -4.68 -5.75 -6.66
CA PHE A 437 -3.81 -6.85 -6.26
C PHE A 437 -2.92 -7.34 -7.40
N GLY A 438 -3.43 -7.35 -8.64
CA GLY A 438 -2.63 -7.64 -9.82
C GLY A 438 -1.50 -6.62 -10.03
N MET A 439 -1.79 -5.33 -9.85
CA MET A 439 -0.77 -4.28 -9.92
C MET A 439 0.25 -4.38 -8.78
N ILE A 440 -0.16 -4.69 -7.55
CA ILE A 440 0.77 -4.91 -6.42
C ILE A 440 1.71 -6.09 -6.73
N ALA A 441 1.17 -7.20 -7.24
CA ALA A 441 1.95 -8.35 -7.66
C ALA A 441 2.97 -7.97 -8.75
N ALA A 442 2.54 -7.19 -9.75
CA ALA A 442 3.40 -6.70 -10.83
C ALA A 442 4.50 -5.74 -10.33
N VAL A 443 4.22 -4.87 -9.35
CA VAL A 443 5.23 -4.02 -8.70
C VAL A 443 6.28 -4.87 -8.00
N GLY A 444 5.88 -5.93 -7.31
CA GLY A 444 6.80 -6.92 -6.74
C GLY A 444 7.75 -7.50 -7.81
N ILE A 445 7.19 -7.94 -8.93
CA ILE A 445 7.96 -8.48 -10.08
C ILE A 445 8.88 -7.41 -10.68
N SER A 446 8.46 -6.14 -10.74
CA SER A 446 9.27 -5.07 -11.34
C SER A 446 10.61 -4.83 -10.61
N ASN A 447 10.71 -5.19 -9.32
CA ASN A 447 11.98 -5.12 -8.58
C ASN A 447 13.05 -6.08 -9.14
N LEU A 448 12.63 -7.10 -9.92
CA LEU A 448 13.55 -8.02 -10.59
C LEU A 448 14.28 -7.37 -11.78
N GLN A 449 13.91 -6.16 -12.20
CA GLN A 449 14.60 -5.44 -13.28
C GLN A 449 16.10 -5.22 -13.00
N TYR A 450 16.50 -5.27 -11.73
CA TYR A 450 17.89 -5.14 -11.32
C TYR A 450 18.65 -6.47 -11.27
N VAL A 451 17.94 -7.60 -11.32
CA VAL A 451 18.48 -8.96 -11.11
C VAL A 451 18.78 -9.63 -12.44
N ASP A 452 19.88 -10.38 -12.53
CA ASP A 452 20.14 -11.20 -13.70
C ASP A 452 19.25 -12.45 -13.71
N LEU A 453 18.19 -12.41 -14.53
CA LEU A 453 17.24 -13.52 -14.69
C LEU A 453 17.74 -14.63 -15.63
N ASN A 454 18.93 -14.51 -16.21
CA ASN A 454 19.55 -15.63 -16.94
C ASN A 454 20.27 -16.61 -16.01
N SER A 455 20.52 -16.21 -14.75
CA SER A 455 21.15 -17.08 -13.77
C SER A 455 20.16 -18.11 -13.22
N SER A 456 20.54 -19.39 -13.34
CA SER A 456 19.77 -20.50 -12.76
C SER A 456 19.65 -20.40 -11.22
N ARG A 457 20.66 -19.85 -10.55
CA ARG A 457 20.63 -19.54 -9.11
C ARG A 457 19.46 -18.60 -8.78
N ASN A 458 19.39 -17.47 -9.48
CA ASN A 458 18.39 -16.44 -9.19
C ASN A 458 16.98 -16.93 -9.51
N LEU A 459 16.81 -17.65 -10.62
CA LEU A 459 15.54 -18.28 -10.98
C LEU A 459 15.08 -19.29 -9.93
N LEU A 460 16.00 -20.11 -9.39
CA LEU A 460 15.70 -21.05 -8.32
C LEU A 460 15.25 -20.33 -7.04
N ILE A 461 15.99 -19.31 -6.60
CA ILE A 461 15.66 -18.53 -5.39
C ILE A 461 14.29 -17.88 -5.53
N LEU A 462 14.05 -17.20 -6.64
CA LEU A 462 12.79 -16.51 -6.93
C LEU A 462 11.61 -17.49 -7.01
N GLY A 463 11.77 -18.58 -7.77
CA GLY A 463 10.73 -19.58 -7.97
C GLY A 463 10.38 -20.30 -6.66
N PHE A 464 11.40 -20.77 -5.93
CA PHE A 464 11.19 -21.49 -4.68
C PHE A 464 10.56 -20.61 -3.59
N SER A 465 11.04 -19.38 -3.42
CA SER A 465 10.51 -18.44 -2.42
C SER A 465 9.04 -18.07 -2.71
N THR A 466 8.73 -17.71 -3.96
CA THR A 466 7.36 -17.35 -4.36
C THR A 466 6.41 -18.53 -4.22
N PHE A 467 6.80 -19.72 -4.71
CA PHE A 467 5.94 -20.90 -4.67
C PHE A 467 5.73 -21.40 -3.23
N SER A 468 6.78 -21.44 -2.41
CA SER A 468 6.66 -21.82 -1.00
C SER A 468 5.77 -20.86 -0.22
N GLY A 469 5.82 -19.56 -0.54
CA GLY A 469 4.96 -18.53 0.04
C GLY A 469 3.48 -18.67 -0.29
N LEU A 470 3.11 -19.46 -1.29
CA LEU A 470 1.72 -19.85 -1.56
C LEU A 470 1.38 -21.21 -0.94
N VAL A 471 2.26 -22.20 -1.12
CA VAL A 471 2.00 -23.59 -0.73
C VAL A 471 1.93 -23.77 0.77
N LEU A 472 2.90 -23.25 1.53
CA LEU A 472 2.96 -23.48 2.98
C LEU A 472 1.75 -22.86 3.69
N PRO A 473 1.43 -21.57 3.51
CA PRO A 473 0.23 -21.01 4.14
C PRO A 473 -1.05 -21.74 3.80
N THR A 474 -1.24 -22.11 2.53
CA THR A 474 -2.43 -22.84 2.07
C THR A 474 -2.54 -24.22 2.74
N TRP A 475 -1.41 -24.92 2.88
CA TRP A 475 -1.37 -26.21 3.57
C TRP A 475 -1.69 -26.07 5.07
N PHE A 476 -1.13 -25.06 5.75
CA PHE A 476 -1.41 -24.78 7.15
C PHE A 476 -2.88 -24.40 7.38
N HIS A 477 -3.49 -23.61 6.49
CA HIS A 477 -4.92 -23.30 6.55
C HIS A 477 -5.80 -24.54 6.37
N SER A 478 -5.38 -25.48 5.52
CA SER A 478 -6.13 -26.71 5.25
C SER A 478 -5.97 -27.77 6.35
N ASN A 479 -4.95 -27.66 7.20
CA ASN A 479 -4.62 -28.64 8.24
C ASN A 479 -4.56 -27.97 9.63
N PRO A 480 -5.67 -27.45 10.15
CA PRO A 480 -5.69 -26.81 11.46
C PRO A 480 -5.38 -27.82 12.57
N GLY A 481 -4.61 -27.41 13.57
CA GLY A 481 -4.30 -28.24 14.75
C GLY A 481 -3.21 -29.30 14.55
N ILE A 482 -2.47 -29.26 13.44
CA ILE A 482 -1.35 -30.20 13.18
C ILE A 482 -0.11 -29.93 14.03
N ILE A 483 0.10 -28.67 14.44
CA ILE A 483 1.19 -28.29 15.33
C ILE A 483 0.72 -28.47 16.77
N ASP A 484 1.33 -29.43 17.46
CA ASP A 484 1.15 -29.67 18.89
C ASP A 484 2.54 -29.88 19.51
N THR A 485 3.21 -28.78 19.85
CA THR A 485 4.49 -28.81 20.56
C THR A 485 4.32 -28.99 22.07
N GLY A 486 3.08 -29.06 22.57
CA GLY A 486 2.73 -29.01 23.99
C GLY A 486 2.74 -27.59 24.59
N VAL A 487 3.20 -26.58 23.84
CA VAL A 487 3.21 -25.17 24.26
C VAL A 487 2.32 -24.35 23.32
N LYS A 488 1.11 -24.03 23.79
CA LYS A 488 0.08 -23.31 23.01
C LYS A 488 0.58 -22.01 22.38
N GLU A 489 1.39 -21.25 23.10
CA GLU A 489 1.94 -19.99 22.58
C GLU A 489 2.89 -20.24 21.41
N LEU A 490 3.75 -21.26 21.49
CA LEU A 490 4.67 -21.62 20.42
C LEU A 490 3.91 -22.13 19.20
N ASP A 491 2.88 -22.95 19.41
CA ASP A 491 2.03 -23.45 18.32
C ASP A 491 1.38 -22.29 17.57
N GLN A 492 0.85 -21.30 18.28
CA GLN A 492 0.27 -20.10 17.66
C GLN A 492 1.31 -19.27 16.90
N VAL A 493 2.51 -19.09 17.45
CA VAL A 493 3.59 -18.37 16.77
C VAL A 493 3.93 -19.06 15.45
N ILE A 494 4.09 -20.39 15.47
CA ILE A 494 4.37 -21.18 14.27
C ILE A 494 3.21 -21.02 13.27
N VAL A 495 1.97 -21.21 13.72
CA VAL A 495 0.79 -21.10 12.84
C VAL A 495 0.71 -19.71 12.19
N VAL A 496 0.86 -18.63 12.95
CA VAL A 496 0.76 -17.26 12.41
C VAL A 496 1.88 -16.96 11.42
N LEU A 497 3.13 -17.34 11.72
CA LEU A 497 4.26 -17.11 10.80
C LEU A 497 4.11 -17.93 9.50
N PHE A 498 3.72 -19.19 9.62
CA PHE A 498 3.59 -20.08 8.46
C PHE A 498 2.32 -19.87 7.63
N THR A 499 1.30 -19.20 8.18
CA THR A 499 0.12 -18.73 7.41
C THR A 499 0.32 -17.33 6.81
N THR A 500 1.41 -16.64 7.16
CA THR A 500 1.74 -15.33 6.60
C THR A 500 2.54 -15.48 5.29
N HIS A 501 1.84 -15.40 4.16
CA HIS A 501 2.39 -15.62 2.80
C HIS A 501 3.66 -14.80 2.51
N MET A 502 3.57 -13.48 2.71
CA MET A 502 4.68 -12.54 2.51
C MET A 502 5.91 -12.85 3.38
N PHE A 503 5.70 -13.33 4.61
CA PHE A 503 6.79 -13.70 5.51
C PHE A 503 7.57 -14.88 4.94
N ILE A 504 6.87 -15.93 4.52
CA ILE A 504 7.50 -17.13 3.97
C ILE A 504 8.29 -16.82 2.69
N GLY A 505 7.71 -16.03 1.77
CA GLY A 505 8.43 -15.64 0.55
C GLY A 505 9.66 -14.79 0.84
N GLY A 506 9.53 -13.78 1.70
CA GLY A 506 10.65 -12.94 2.10
C GLY A 506 11.73 -13.70 2.86
N PHE A 507 11.34 -14.59 3.77
CA PHE A 507 12.23 -15.42 4.57
C PHE A 507 13.08 -16.35 3.68
N PHE A 508 12.45 -17.11 2.78
CA PHE A 508 13.20 -17.98 1.87
C PHE A 508 14.01 -17.18 0.85
N GLY A 509 13.46 -16.09 0.30
CA GLY A 509 14.21 -15.21 -0.60
C GLY A 509 15.46 -14.63 0.06
N PHE A 510 15.34 -14.18 1.31
CA PHE A 510 16.44 -13.64 2.11
C PHE A 510 17.50 -14.69 2.44
N ILE A 511 17.09 -15.84 2.99
CA ILE A 511 18.03 -16.89 3.39
C ILE A 511 18.77 -17.43 2.17
N LEU A 512 18.05 -17.79 1.11
CA LEU A 512 18.66 -18.42 -0.05
C LEU A 512 19.57 -17.45 -0.80
N ASP A 513 19.18 -16.17 -0.91
CA ASP A 513 20.05 -15.17 -1.56
C ASP A 513 21.34 -14.89 -0.78
N ASN A 514 21.34 -15.02 0.56
CA ASN A 514 22.55 -14.83 1.36
C ASN A 514 23.38 -16.09 1.57
N THR A 515 22.80 -17.28 1.41
CA THR A 515 23.51 -18.57 1.63
C THR A 515 24.03 -19.19 0.34
N ILE A 516 23.33 -19.01 -0.79
CA ILE A 516 23.77 -19.54 -2.09
C ILE A 516 24.82 -18.58 -2.69
N PRO A 517 26.04 -19.06 -3.03
CA PRO A 517 27.09 -18.23 -3.61
C PRO A 517 26.63 -17.50 -4.87
N GLY A 518 26.91 -16.20 -4.98
CA GLY A 518 26.57 -15.37 -6.14
C GLY A 518 27.23 -13.99 -6.04
N THR A 519 27.42 -13.32 -7.18
CA THR A 519 28.07 -11.99 -7.20
C THR A 519 27.07 -10.86 -6.94
N ASP A 520 27.52 -9.72 -6.40
CA ASP A 520 26.64 -8.54 -6.16
C ASP A 520 25.96 -8.03 -7.44
N LYS A 521 26.60 -8.20 -8.61
CA LYS A 521 26.03 -7.87 -9.92
C LYS A 521 24.92 -8.83 -10.31
N GLU A 522 25.20 -10.13 -10.23
CA GLU A 522 24.22 -11.19 -10.52
C GLU A 522 22.98 -11.07 -9.62
N ARG A 523 23.17 -10.80 -8.32
CA ARG A 523 22.10 -10.58 -7.33
C ARG A 523 21.29 -9.30 -7.58
N GLY A 524 21.79 -8.41 -8.43
CA GLY A 524 21.20 -7.09 -8.68
C GLY A 524 21.40 -6.06 -7.57
N LEU A 525 22.27 -6.34 -6.60
CA LEU A 525 22.54 -5.44 -5.47
C LEU A 525 23.19 -4.15 -5.95
N GLN A 526 24.10 -4.20 -6.92
CA GLN A 526 24.77 -3.01 -7.42
C GLN A 526 23.79 -2.06 -8.14
N GLY A 527 23.01 -2.58 -9.08
CA GLY A 527 22.01 -1.80 -9.82
C GLY A 527 20.93 -1.23 -8.90
N TRP A 528 20.46 -2.05 -7.95
CA TRP A 528 19.48 -1.61 -6.96
C TRP A 528 20.05 -0.54 -6.02
N ARG A 529 21.25 -0.71 -5.45
CA ARG A 529 21.90 0.29 -4.58
C ARG A 529 22.15 1.62 -5.31
N ASN A 530 22.48 1.59 -6.60
CA ASN A 530 22.62 2.78 -7.43
C ASN A 530 21.26 3.48 -7.63
N SER A 531 20.21 2.72 -7.93
CA SER A 531 18.85 3.27 -8.09
C SER A 531 18.28 3.86 -6.78
N VAL A 532 18.71 3.28 -5.66
CA VAL A 532 18.38 3.66 -4.28
C VAL A 532 19.46 4.62 -3.75
N GLY A 533 20.28 5.26 -4.59
CA GLY A 533 21.21 6.34 -4.16
C GLY A 533 22.08 6.03 -2.92
N LEU A 534 22.42 4.76 -2.65
CA LEU A 534 23.23 4.34 -1.50
C LEU A 534 24.74 4.56 -1.73
N VAL A 535 25.12 5.01 -2.92
CA VAL A 535 26.47 5.44 -3.25
C VAL A 535 26.56 6.92 -2.90
N ASP A 536 27.39 7.26 -1.91
CA ASP A 536 27.71 8.63 -1.54
C ASP A 536 28.21 9.34 -2.81
N SER A 537 27.39 10.21 -3.41
CA SER A 537 27.81 11.07 -4.51
C SER A 537 28.45 12.30 -3.87
N ASP A 538 29.75 12.49 -4.11
CA ASP A 538 30.56 13.63 -3.63
C ASP A 538 30.11 14.99 -4.21
N GLU A 539 28.99 15.05 -4.92
CA GLU A 539 28.42 16.31 -5.40
C GLU A 539 27.68 17.03 -4.27
N SER A 540 28.03 18.29 -4.03
CA SER A 540 27.39 19.19 -3.08
C SER A 540 25.94 19.52 -3.48
N THR A 541 25.06 18.53 -3.39
CA THR A 541 23.63 18.66 -3.63
C THR A 541 22.98 19.33 -2.40
N ASP A 542 22.12 20.33 -2.63
CA ASP A 542 21.40 20.99 -1.55
C ASP A 542 20.36 20.05 -0.93
N LEU A 543 20.69 19.46 0.22
CA LEU A 543 19.82 18.56 1.00
C LEU A 543 18.88 19.30 1.97
N SER A 544 18.77 20.64 1.88
CA SER A 544 17.95 21.47 2.78
C SER A 544 16.46 21.10 2.79
N CYS A 545 15.96 20.44 1.74
CA CYS A 545 14.59 19.94 1.69
C CYS A 545 14.29 18.87 2.75
N TYR A 546 15.31 18.17 3.25
CA TYR A 546 15.22 17.11 4.26
C TYR A 546 15.46 17.59 5.70
N ASP A 547 15.84 18.86 5.91
CA ASP A 547 16.11 19.41 7.25
C ASP A 547 14.86 19.46 8.13
N VAL A 548 14.97 19.29 9.45
CA VAL A 548 13.80 19.38 10.34
C VAL A 548 13.41 20.86 10.55
N PRO A 549 12.14 21.26 10.32
CA PRO A 549 11.71 22.64 10.50
C PRO A 549 11.82 23.08 11.97
N PHE A 550 12.14 24.36 12.20
CA PHE A 550 12.23 25.06 13.51
C PHE A 550 13.32 24.58 14.48
N CYS A 551 13.71 23.30 14.46
CA CYS A 551 14.71 22.75 15.38
C CYS A 551 16.13 22.68 14.79
N GLY A 552 16.32 22.87 13.49
CA GLY A 552 17.62 22.67 12.83
C GLY A 552 18.80 23.44 13.46
N ARG A 553 18.61 24.70 13.87
CA ARG A 553 19.67 25.50 14.53
C ARG A 553 19.96 25.05 15.97
N LEU A 554 18.94 24.57 16.68
CA LEU A 554 19.07 24.07 18.05
C LEU A 554 19.73 22.69 18.06
N LEU A 555 19.35 21.82 17.10
CA LEU A 555 19.91 20.47 16.95
C LEU A 555 21.41 20.53 16.58
N LYS A 556 21.80 21.47 15.71
CA LYS A 556 23.21 21.71 15.35
C LYS A 556 24.07 22.22 16.52
N ARG A 557 23.46 22.70 17.60
CA ARG A 557 24.16 23.27 18.77
C ARG A 557 24.70 22.20 19.73
N PHE A 558 24.11 21.00 19.75
CA PHE A 558 24.55 19.93 20.65
C PHE A 558 25.33 18.85 19.90
N THR A 559 26.57 18.61 20.30
CA THR A 559 27.48 17.67 19.62
C THR A 559 26.99 16.22 19.65
N TRP A 560 26.31 15.79 20.72
CA TRP A 560 25.77 14.43 20.83
C TRP A 560 24.65 14.14 19.81
N LEU A 561 23.93 15.18 19.34
CA LEU A 561 22.89 15.04 18.31
C LEU A 561 23.47 14.78 16.91
N GLN A 562 24.78 15.01 16.72
CA GLN A 562 25.49 14.69 15.48
C GLN A 562 25.80 13.19 15.34
N LEU A 563 25.64 12.42 16.42
CA LEU A 563 25.80 10.95 16.43
C LEU A 563 24.48 10.23 16.16
N LEU A 564 23.34 10.94 16.17
CA LEU A 564 22.03 10.32 16.00
C LEU A 564 21.70 10.10 14.52
N PRO A 565 21.47 8.84 14.08
CA PRO A 565 21.39 8.48 12.67
C PRO A 565 20.12 8.92 11.96
N PHE A 566 19.17 9.56 12.65
CA PHE A 566 17.93 10.10 12.08
C PHE A 566 17.93 11.63 11.96
N LEU A 567 18.97 12.31 12.44
CA LEU A 567 19.08 13.77 12.41
C LEU A 567 19.93 14.26 11.23
N PRO A 568 19.65 15.45 10.67
CA PRO A 568 20.41 16.00 9.54
C PRO A 568 21.88 16.31 9.84
N SER A 569 22.24 16.40 11.12
CA SER A 569 23.62 16.66 11.54
C SER A 569 24.47 15.38 11.65
N TYR A 570 23.90 14.23 11.26
CA TYR A 570 24.58 12.93 11.30
C TYR A 570 25.78 12.93 10.36
N LYS A 571 26.97 12.78 10.94
CA LYS A 571 28.21 12.51 10.20
C LYS A 571 28.50 11.02 10.34
N LYS A 572 28.65 10.30 9.22
CA LYS A 572 29.34 9.01 9.25
C LYS A 572 30.78 9.32 9.69
N ASP A 573 31.27 8.67 10.75
CA ASP A 573 32.71 8.67 10.99
C ASP A 573 33.41 8.06 9.75
N PRO A 574 34.54 8.66 9.31
CA PRO A 574 35.23 8.28 8.08
C PRO A 574 35.77 6.84 8.08
#